data_AF-A0A957R4U9-F1
#
_entry.id   AF-A0A957R4U9-F1
#
_cell.length_a   1.000
_cell.length_b   1.000
_cell.length_c   1.000
_cell.angle_alpha   90.00
_cell.angle_beta   90.00
_cell.angle_gamma   90.00
#
_symmetry.space_group_name_H-M   'P 1'
#
loop_
_entity.id
_entity.type
_entity.pdbx_description
1 polymer ?
#
loop_
_entity_poly.entity_id
_entity_poly.type
_entity_poly.pdbx_seq_one_letter_code
_entity_poly.pdbx_strand_id
1 'polypeptide(L)'
;FLHSVMIQEKRGMFKMWNIVLVILTFLMIVYGTLIVRTGLLKSVHAFAQSDIQWHFFAFTAGMILFSTFWATYRAESLRSKNYLTSLLSREAAFLMNNFVIVAILLIIFLFTNYSLLSELFTGQEYGVGEATYEMAVGPLFGILLFLMGIAPLTMWYRTSLKRLEHLSRWPAAAASVVVIALFVMGIRQPGALIGMWVVFFSAILTIMEYVRGAHARVKKGESWPVALAKLFERNQRRYGGYLIHLGIIVMAFGIIGTEFFQRETQIFLQRGETVTFGDYTLEFQGAQFFQDDDVTVAQATTAVYDNDGNFIRTLQPRTEVFQNGEGMTHPDAISGIGTEFYVIMVNWEGVTADAATIRIYLTPLINWVWAGGFIFIIGTLIAAWPDALDEKVVVAARRRRELPAVAGD
;
A
#
# COMPACT_ATOMS: atom_id res chain seq x y z
N PHE A 1 -12.99 1.60 -6.63
CA PHE A 1 -14.14 2.54 -6.73
C PHE A 1 -13.71 3.96 -7.12
N LEU A 2 -12.82 4.62 -6.35
CA LEU A 2 -12.46 6.05 -6.53
C LEU A 2 -12.03 6.44 -7.96
N HIS A 3 -11.27 5.59 -8.65
CA HIS A 3 -10.88 5.81 -10.03
C HIS A 3 -12.06 5.71 -11.02
N SER A 4 -12.95 4.75 -10.79
CA SER A 4 -14.06 4.42 -11.69
C SER A 4 -15.28 5.33 -11.52
N VAL A 5 -15.48 5.93 -10.34
CA VAL A 5 -16.54 6.92 -10.14
C VAL A 5 -16.28 8.19 -10.96
N MET A 6 -15.01 8.57 -11.17
CA MET A 6 -14.67 9.68 -12.07
C MET A 6 -15.09 9.42 -13.52
N ILE A 7 -14.98 8.16 -13.98
CA ILE A 7 -15.43 7.76 -15.32
C ILE A 7 -16.96 7.77 -15.38
N GLN A 8 -17.63 7.33 -14.31
CA GLN A 8 -19.09 7.40 -14.20
C GLN A 8 -19.60 8.86 -14.27
N GLU A 9 -18.99 9.78 -13.51
CA GLU A 9 -19.36 11.20 -13.51
C GLU A 9 -19.16 11.84 -14.88
N LYS A 10 -18.02 11.57 -15.55
CA LYS A 10 -17.66 12.25 -16.80
C LYS A 10 -18.24 11.61 -18.06
N ARG A 11 -18.54 10.31 -18.02
CA ARG A 11 -18.88 9.52 -19.22
C ARG A 11 -20.14 8.67 -19.06
N GLY A 12 -20.73 8.60 -17.86
CA GLY A 12 -21.92 7.76 -17.61
C GLY A 12 -21.67 6.26 -17.80
N MET A 13 -20.42 5.82 -17.65
CA MET A 13 -19.99 4.41 -17.77
C MET A 13 -19.73 3.79 -16.38
N PHE A 14 -19.55 2.46 -16.34
CA PHE A 14 -19.12 1.71 -15.15
C PHE A 14 -20.03 1.79 -13.92
N LYS A 15 -21.31 2.14 -14.09
CA LYS A 15 -22.27 2.20 -12.97
C LYS A 15 -22.37 0.87 -12.21
N MET A 16 -22.71 -0.22 -12.90
CA MET A 16 -22.79 -1.55 -12.30
C MET A 16 -21.45 -1.98 -11.69
N TRP A 17 -20.35 -1.73 -12.40
CA TRP A 17 -19.00 -2.03 -11.92
C TRP A 17 -18.68 -1.31 -10.60
N ASN A 18 -19.05 -0.03 -10.48
CA ASN A 18 -18.87 0.73 -9.25
C ASN A 18 -19.67 0.13 -8.09
N ILE A 19 -20.92 -0.29 -8.33
CA ILE A 19 -21.73 -0.98 -7.32
C ILE A 19 -21.07 -2.29 -6.88
N VAL A 20 -20.60 -3.11 -7.82
CA VAL A 20 -19.86 -4.35 -7.50
C VAL A 20 -18.63 -4.07 -6.66
N LEU A 21 -17.82 -3.06 -7.00
CA LEU A 21 -16.63 -2.71 -6.23
C LEU A 21 -16.96 -2.23 -4.81
N VAL A 22 -18.06 -1.49 -4.62
CA VAL A 22 -18.51 -1.05 -3.30
C VAL A 22 -18.98 -2.24 -2.46
N ILE A 23 -19.81 -3.12 -3.05
CA ILE A 23 -20.28 -4.35 -2.40
C ILE A 23 -19.08 -5.21 -2.00
N LEU A 24 -18.14 -5.44 -2.92
CA LEU A 24 -16.94 -6.23 -2.65
C LEU A 24 -16.11 -5.63 -1.52
N THR A 25 -15.89 -4.31 -1.52
CA THR A 25 -15.16 -3.63 -0.44
C THR A 25 -15.85 -3.82 0.91
N PHE A 26 -17.18 -3.63 0.96
CA PHE A 26 -17.97 -3.84 2.17
C PHE A 26 -17.88 -5.29 2.67
N LEU A 27 -18.07 -6.27 1.78
CA LEU A 27 -18.00 -7.69 2.12
C LEU A 27 -16.59 -8.09 2.61
N MET A 28 -15.52 -7.53 2.04
CA MET A 28 -14.16 -7.79 2.49
C MET A 28 -13.87 -7.22 3.89
N ILE A 29 -14.47 -6.09 4.27
CA ILE A 29 -14.38 -5.55 5.64
C ILE A 29 -15.05 -6.49 6.65
N VAL A 30 -16.26 -6.95 6.33
CA VAL A 30 -16.99 -7.91 7.18
C VAL A 30 -16.24 -9.24 7.28
N TYR A 31 -15.73 -9.74 6.16
CA TYR A 31 -14.92 -10.96 6.10
C TYR A 31 -13.62 -10.84 6.91
N GLY A 32 -12.91 -9.71 6.83
CA GLY A 32 -11.72 -9.46 7.66
C GLY A 32 -12.04 -9.51 9.16
N THR A 33 -13.21 -9.02 9.57
CA THR A 33 -13.66 -9.12 10.96
C THR A 33 -14.00 -10.56 11.35
N LEU A 34 -14.64 -11.31 10.46
CA LEU A 34 -14.96 -12.73 10.66
C LEU A 34 -13.68 -13.54 10.93
N ILE A 35 -12.67 -13.49 10.06
CA ILE A 35 -11.47 -14.33 10.22
C ILE A 35 -10.68 -14.06 11.50
N VAL A 36 -10.69 -12.81 12.00
CA VAL A 36 -9.97 -12.43 13.22
C VAL A 36 -10.74 -12.86 14.48
N ARG A 37 -12.07 -12.96 14.43
CA ARG A 37 -12.92 -13.21 15.61
C ARG A 37 -13.39 -14.64 15.76
N THR A 38 -13.37 -15.42 14.68
CA THR A 38 -13.84 -16.82 14.70
C THR A 38 -12.71 -17.82 14.89
N GLY A 39 -11.44 -17.41 14.80
CA GLY A 39 -10.31 -18.34 14.82
C GLY A 39 -10.25 -19.25 13.59
N LEU A 40 -10.97 -18.92 12.51
CA LEU A 40 -10.94 -19.65 11.23
C LEU A 40 -9.52 -19.71 10.64
N LEU A 41 -8.68 -18.72 10.94
CA LEU A 41 -7.27 -18.70 10.60
C LEU A 41 -6.48 -18.43 11.87
N LYS A 42 -5.39 -19.18 12.08
CA LYS A 42 -4.41 -18.86 13.12
C LYS A 42 -3.73 -17.54 12.76
N SER A 43 -4.02 -16.50 13.53
CA SER A 43 -3.45 -15.17 13.33
C SER A 43 -2.94 -14.65 14.65
N VAL A 44 -1.76 -14.03 14.65
CA VAL A 44 -1.21 -13.32 15.81
C VAL A 44 -2.04 -12.11 16.24
N HIS A 45 -3.01 -11.70 15.40
CA HIS A 45 -3.99 -10.64 15.71
C HIS A 45 -5.37 -11.21 16.06
N ALA A 46 -5.54 -12.53 16.16
CA ALA A 46 -6.81 -13.17 16.53
C ALA A 46 -7.07 -13.01 18.03
N PHE A 47 -7.76 -11.93 18.40
CA PHE A 47 -8.20 -11.74 19.78
C PHE A 47 -9.32 -12.74 20.12
N ALA A 48 -9.17 -13.45 21.24
CA ALA A 48 -10.15 -14.29 21.96
C ALA A 48 -11.30 -14.83 21.09
N GLN A 49 -11.26 -16.14 20.79
CA GLN A 49 -12.36 -16.86 20.16
C GLN A 49 -13.66 -16.55 20.90
N SER A 50 -14.64 -16.00 20.18
CA SER A 50 -15.94 -15.63 20.74
C SER A 50 -17.04 -16.43 20.04
N ASP A 51 -18.10 -16.77 20.77
CA ASP A 51 -19.26 -17.56 20.29
C ASP A 51 -20.13 -16.83 19.24
N ILE A 52 -19.59 -15.77 18.64
CA ILE A 52 -20.27 -14.92 17.64
C ILE A 52 -20.08 -15.44 16.21
N GLN A 53 -19.41 -16.57 16.02
CA GLN A 53 -19.06 -17.09 14.69
C GLN A 53 -20.28 -17.25 13.78
N TRP A 54 -21.33 -17.90 14.29
CA TRP A 54 -22.57 -18.11 13.55
C TRP A 54 -23.32 -16.80 13.26
N HIS A 55 -23.24 -15.82 14.15
CA HIS A 55 -23.84 -14.50 13.96
C HIS A 55 -23.15 -13.74 12.82
N PHE A 56 -21.81 -13.72 12.82
CA PHE A 56 -21.03 -13.10 11.74
C PHE A 56 -21.19 -13.85 10.42
N PHE A 57 -21.23 -15.18 10.44
CA PHE A 57 -21.47 -15.98 9.25
C PHE A 57 -22.86 -15.69 8.66
N ALA A 58 -23.92 -15.74 9.47
CA ALA A 58 -25.28 -15.45 9.05
C ALA A 58 -25.43 -14.01 8.54
N PHE A 59 -24.82 -13.04 9.21
CA PHE A 59 -24.78 -11.65 8.76
C PHE A 59 -24.07 -11.50 7.42
N THR A 60 -22.89 -12.12 7.26
CA THR A 60 -22.11 -12.08 6.01
C THR A 60 -22.90 -12.71 4.86
N ALA A 61 -23.45 -13.90 5.06
CA ALA A 61 -24.28 -14.58 4.07
C ALA A 61 -25.53 -13.75 3.71
N GLY A 62 -26.21 -13.18 4.71
CA GLY A 62 -27.35 -12.29 4.52
C GLY A 62 -26.98 -11.04 3.70
N MET A 63 -25.83 -10.43 3.98
CA MET A 63 -25.35 -9.27 3.24
C MET A 63 -24.93 -9.60 1.81
N ILE A 64 -24.34 -10.78 1.57
CA ILE A 64 -24.07 -11.27 0.21
C ILE A 64 -25.37 -11.41 -0.58
N LEU A 65 -26.37 -12.09 0.00
CA LEU A 65 -27.66 -12.29 -0.64
C LEU A 65 -28.39 -10.97 -0.89
N PHE A 66 -28.46 -10.10 0.12
CA PHE A 66 -29.11 -8.79 0.02
C PHE A 66 -28.47 -7.90 -1.04
N SER A 67 -27.14 -7.76 -1.01
CA SER A 67 -26.41 -6.91 -1.95
C SER A 67 -26.49 -7.44 -3.39
N THR A 68 -26.39 -8.76 -3.57
CA THR A 68 -26.52 -9.42 -4.89
C THR A 68 -27.94 -9.28 -5.44
N PHE A 69 -28.96 -9.48 -4.61
CA PHE A 69 -30.36 -9.29 -4.99
C PHE A 69 -30.61 -7.87 -5.48
N TRP A 70 -30.21 -6.85 -4.73
CA TRP A 70 -30.44 -5.46 -5.13
C TRP A 70 -29.64 -5.06 -6.37
N ALA A 71 -28.39 -5.52 -6.49
CA ALA A 71 -27.56 -5.24 -7.64
C ALA A 71 -28.15 -5.84 -8.93
N THR A 72 -28.68 -7.06 -8.87
CA THR A 72 -29.33 -7.73 -10.01
C THR A 72 -30.71 -7.14 -10.31
N TYR A 73 -31.53 -6.89 -9.30
CA TYR A 73 -32.85 -6.27 -9.45
C TYR A 73 -32.77 -4.88 -10.08
N ARG A 74 -31.74 -4.08 -9.75
CA ARG A 74 -31.52 -2.74 -10.32
C ARG A 74 -30.63 -2.75 -11.57
N ALA A 75 -30.22 -3.91 -12.10
CA ALA A 75 -29.23 -4.00 -13.15
C ALA A 75 -29.57 -3.17 -14.40
N GLU A 76 -30.84 -3.13 -14.82
CA GLU A 76 -31.28 -2.31 -15.96
C GLU A 76 -31.07 -0.81 -15.72
N SER A 77 -31.42 -0.32 -14.53
CA SER A 77 -31.22 1.08 -14.15
C SER A 77 -29.72 1.46 -14.02
N LEU A 78 -28.88 0.46 -13.75
CA LEU A 78 -27.42 0.57 -13.64
C LEU A 78 -26.71 0.31 -14.98
N ARG A 79 -27.44 0.06 -16.07
CA ARG A 79 -26.83 -0.14 -17.38
C ARG A 79 -26.14 1.15 -17.84
N SER A 80 -24.90 1.00 -18.30
CA SER A 80 -24.13 2.11 -18.85
C SER A 80 -24.68 2.49 -20.22
N LYS A 81 -24.82 3.80 -20.48
CA LYS A 81 -25.30 4.30 -21.78
C LYS A 81 -24.22 4.24 -22.86
N ASN A 82 -22.96 4.34 -22.42
CA ASN A 82 -21.79 4.39 -23.28
C ASN A 82 -20.94 3.13 -23.07
N TYR A 83 -20.24 2.73 -24.12
CA TYR A 83 -19.35 1.57 -24.17
C TYR A 83 -17.92 1.99 -24.49
N LEU A 84 -16.96 1.11 -24.18
CA LEU A 84 -15.56 1.33 -24.54
C LEU A 84 -15.40 1.28 -26.06
N THR A 85 -14.80 2.33 -26.62
CA THR A 85 -14.62 2.49 -28.06
C THR A 85 -13.19 2.18 -28.52
N SER A 86 -12.22 2.23 -27.60
CA SER A 86 -10.83 1.86 -27.88
C SER A 86 -10.16 1.29 -26.63
N LEU A 87 -9.34 0.25 -26.83
CA LEU A 87 -8.46 -0.31 -25.81
C LEU A 87 -7.32 0.65 -25.42
N LEU A 88 -6.96 1.57 -26.31
CA LEU A 88 -5.96 2.60 -26.05
C LEU A 88 -6.66 3.93 -25.74
N SER A 89 -7.33 3.98 -24.61
CA SER A 89 -8.08 5.14 -24.13
C SER A 89 -7.92 5.31 -22.62
N ARG A 90 -8.26 6.49 -22.12
CA ARG A 90 -8.28 6.74 -20.68
C ARG A 90 -9.31 5.84 -19.99
N GLU A 91 -10.49 5.66 -20.59
CA GLU A 91 -11.50 4.76 -20.06
C GLU A 91 -10.98 3.31 -19.92
N ALA A 92 -10.26 2.81 -20.92
CA ALA A 92 -9.66 1.48 -20.89
C ALA A 92 -8.50 1.37 -19.88
N ALA A 93 -7.65 2.39 -19.77
CA ALA A 93 -6.56 2.41 -18.77
C ALA A 93 -7.10 2.37 -17.34
N PHE A 94 -8.17 3.11 -17.06
CA PHE A 94 -8.87 3.07 -15.78
C PHE A 94 -9.52 1.72 -15.50
N LEU A 95 -10.13 1.10 -16.52
CA LEU A 95 -10.70 -0.24 -16.39
C LEU A 95 -9.61 -1.28 -16.10
N MET A 96 -8.51 -1.26 -16.85
CA MET A 96 -7.36 -2.15 -16.65
C MET A 96 -6.80 -2.02 -15.23
N ASN A 97 -6.63 -0.79 -14.74
CA ASN A 97 -6.20 -0.54 -13.37
C ASN A 97 -7.12 -1.25 -12.35
N ASN A 98 -8.44 -1.18 -12.50
CA ASN A 98 -9.33 -1.90 -11.58
C ASN A 98 -9.21 -3.41 -11.72
N PHE A 99 -9.08 -3.94 -12.94
CA PHE A 99 -8.92 -5.37 -13.15
C PHE A 99 -7.68 -5.89 -12.43
N VAL A 100 -6.56 -5.17 -12.51
CA VAL A 100 -5.33 -5.55 -11.80
C VAL A 100 -5.54 -5.48 -10.28
N ILE A 101 -6.21 -4.43 -9.75
CA ILE A 101 -6.55 -4.36 -8.31
C ILE A 101 -7.43 -5.54 -7.88
N VAL A 102 -8.44 -5.90 -8.68
CA VAL A 102 -9.32 -7.06 -8.39
C VAL A 102 -8.54 -8.36 -8.48
N ALA A 103 -7.61 -8.51 -9.43
CA ALA A 103 -6.75 -9.69 -9.53
C ALA A 103 -5.85 -9.84 -8.30
N ILE A 104 -5.23 -8.74 -7.84
CA ILE A 104 -4.44 -8.71 -6.59
C ILE A 104 -5.32 -9.12 -5.40
N LEU A 105 -6.52 -8.53 -5.28
CA LEU A 105 -7.47 -8.88 -4.23
C LEU A 105 -7.81 -10.38 -4.25
N LEU A 106 -8.09 -10.95 -5.42
CA LEU A 106 -8.42 -12.36 -5.56
C LEU A 106 -7.24 -13.27 -5.16
N ILE A 107 -6.02 -12.95 -5.58
CA ILE A 107 -4.82 -13.71 -5.22
C ILE A 107 -4.59 -13.65 -3.71
N ILE A 108 -4.62 -12.46 -3.12
CA ILE A 108 -4.46 -12.29 -1.66
C ILE A 108 -5.56 -13.04 -0.92
N PHE A 109 -6.82 -12.90 -1.35
CA PHE A 109 -7.94 -13.63 -0.76
C PHE A 109 -7.72 -15.15 -0.82
N LEU A 110 -7.32 -15.68 -1.97
CA LEU A 110 -7.07 -17.12 -2.12
C LEU A 110 -5.90 -17.60 -1.25
N PHE A 111 -4.78 -16.87 -1.24
CA PHE A 111 -3.60 -17.27 -0.47
C PHE A 111 -3.85 -17.18 1.03
N THR A 112 -4.56 -16.15 1.50
CA THR A 112 -4.94 -16.02 2.91
C THR A 112 -5.87 -17.15 3.36
N ASN A 113 -6.74 -17.66 2.47
CA ASN A 113 -7.61 -18.80 2.76
C ASN A 113 -7.00 -20.16 2.39
N TYR A 114 -5.76 -20.20 1.91
CA TYR A 114 -5.22 -21.42 1.31
C TYR A 114 -5.11 -22.56 2.31
N SER A 115 -4.77 -22.27 3.58
CA SER A 115 -4.72 -23.29 4.63
C SER A 115 -6.08 -23.95 4.87
N LEU A 116 -7.15 -23.15 4.91
CA LEU A 116 -8.52 -23.65 5.04
C LEU A 116 -8.93 -24.48 3.81
N LEU A 117 -8.59 -24.00 2.61
CA LEU A 117 -8.89 -24.72 1.37
C LEU A 117 -8.11 -26.04 1.30
N SER A 118 -6.83 -26.03 1.69
CA SER A 118 -6.00 -27.22 1.64
C SER A 118 -6.48 -28.27 2.65
N GLU A 119 -6.87 -27.85 3.85
CA GLU A 119 -7.45 -28.75 4.85
C GLU A 119 -8.73 -29.38 4.32
N LEU A 120 -9.62 -28.58 3.71
CA LEU A 120 -10.89 -29.05 3.16
C LEU A 120 -10.71 -30.12 2.07
N PHE A 121 -9.70 -29.98 1.20
CA PHE A 121 -9.49 -30.88 0.05
C PHE A 121 -8.48 -32.00 0.30
N THR A 122 -7.51 -31.80 1.20
CA THR A 122 -6.40 -32.74 1.43
C THR A 122 -6.37 -33.31 2.84
N GLY A 123 -7.13 -32.75 3.79
CA GLY A 123 -7.09 -33.10 5.21
C GLY A 123 -5.82 -32.62 5.93
N GLN A 124 -5.04 -31.73 5.31
CA GLN A 124 -3.80 -31.16 5.86
C GLN A 124 -3.79 -29.64 5.68
N GLU A 125 -3.36 -28.92 6.72
CA GLU A 125 -3.17 -27.47 6.69
C GLU A 125 -1.83 -27.11 6.02
N TYR A 126 -1.88 -26.46 4.86
CA TYR A 126 -0.71 -25.93 4.17
C TYR A 126 -0.80 -24.41 4.12
N GLY A 127 0.25 -23.71 4.57
CA GLY A 127 0.37 -22.26 4.42
C GLY A 127 1.01 -21.87 3.08
N VAL A 128 0.70 -20.66 2.60
CA VAL A 128 1.43 -20.06 1.47
C VAL A 128 2.54 -19.19 2.04
N GLY A 129 3.79 -19.50 1.68
CA GLY A 129 4.95 -18.73 2.09
C GLY A 129 5.08 -17.38 1.36
N GLU A 130 5.84 -16.48 1.96
CA GLU A 130 6.12 -15.12 1.49
C GLU A 130 6.58 -15.06 0.03
N ALA A 131 7.55 -15.89 -0.36
CA ALA A 131 8.06 -15.94 -1.74
C ALA A 131 6.96 -16.19 -2.78
N THR A 132 5.94 -16.98 -2.45
CA THR A 132 4.81 -17.24 -3.37
C THR A 132 3.92 -16.00 -3.52
N TYR A 133 3.71 -15.23 -2.44
CA TYR A 133 3.01 -13.95 -2.50
C TYR A 133 3.77 -12.95 -3.38
N GLU A 134 5.08 -12.82 -3.18
CA GLU A 134 5.92 -11.92 -3.97
C GLU A 134 5.89 -12.26 -5.46
N MET A 135 6.05 -13.55 -5.80
CA MET A 135 6.04 -14.00 -7.19
C MET A 135 4.68 -13.76 -7.87
N ALA A 136 3.57 -13.92 -7.14
CA ALA A 136 2.23 -13.75 -7.70
C ALA A 136 1.81 -12.27 -7.79
N VAL A 137 2.07 -11.49 -6.75
CA VAL A 137 1.54 -10.13 -6.60
C VAL A 137 2.54 -9.05 -7.03
N GLY A 138 3.85 -9.29 -6.88
CA GLY A 138 4.91 -8.35 -7.26
C GLY A 138 4.80 -7.84 -8.71
N PRO A 139 4.64 -8.72 -9.72
CA PRO A 139 4.43 -8.29 -11.11
C PRO A 139 3.17 -7.45 -11.30
N LEU A 140 2.08 -7.77 -10.58
CA LEU A 140 0.83 -7.02 -10.66
C LEU A 140 0.96 -5.62 -10.05
N PHE A 141 1.69 -5.47 -8.93
CA PHE A 141 2.03 -4.16 -8.39
C PHE A 141 2.92 -3.36 -9.35
N GLY A 142 3.88 -4.00 -10.00
CA GLY A 142 4.67 -3.37 -11.08
C GLY A 142 3.78 -2.84 -12.22
N ILE A 143 2.80 -3.63 -12.66
CA ILE A 143 1.81 -3.20 -13.66
C ILE A 143 0.98 -2.02 -13.15
N LEU A 144 0.52 -2.02 -11.90
CA LEU A 144 -0.22 -0.89 -11.31
C LEU A 144 0.61 0.38 -11.30
N LEU A 145 1.86 0.31 -10.83
CA LEU A 145 2.76 1.46 -10.81
C LEU A 145 3.02 2.01 -12.21
N PHE A 146 3.20 1.13 -13.20
CA PHE A 146 3.38 1.51 -14.59
C PHE A 146 2.13 2.18 -15.17
N LEU A 147 0.94 1.60 -14.94
CA LEU A 147 -0.34 2.17 -15.34
C LEU A 147 -0.59 3.53 -14.67
N MET A 148 -0.16 3.71 -13.42
CA MET A 148 -0.30 4.97 -12.70
C MET A 148 0.48 6.11 -13.37
N GLY A 149 1.64 5.82 -13.97
CA GLY A 149 2.41 6.77 -14.77
C GLY A 149 1.83 7.01 -16.17
N ILE A 150 1.41 5.94 -16.86
CA ILE A 150 0.94 6.02 -18.26
C ILE A 150 -0.50 6.51 -18.41
N ALA A 151 -1.41 6.10 -17.53
CA ALA A 151 -2.84 6.40 -17.66
C ALA A 151 -3.14 7.91 -17.76
N PRO A 152 -2.47 8.82 -17.01
CA PRO A 152 -2.64 10.26 -17.18
C PRO A 152 -2.33 10.80 -18.58
N LEU A 153 -1.41 10.16 -19.32
CA LEU A 153 -1.02 10.56 -20.69
C LEU A 153 -2.09 10.22 -21.74
N THR A 154 -2.96 9.26 -21.44
CA THR A 154 -4.01 8.83 -22.36
C THR A 154 -5.13 9.87 -22.45
N MET A 155 -5.76 9.96 -23.62
CA MET A 155 -6.95 10.77 -23.87
C MET A 155 -8.23 9.97 -23.72
N TRP A 156 -9.32 10.69 -23.50
CA TRP A 156 -10.67 10.16 -23.63
C TRP A 156 -10.92 9.60 -25.03
N TYR A 157 -11.71 8.53 -25.13
CA TYR A 157 -12.12 7.86 -26.36
C TYR A 157 -10.99 7.14 -27.12
N ARG A 158 -9.96 7.85 -27.58
CA ARG A 158 -8.84 7.25 -28.34
C ARG A 158 -7.55 8.02 -28.14
N THR A 159 -6.48 7.28 -27.89
CA THR A 159 -5.10 7.78 -27.86
C THR A 159 -4.34 7.18 -29.03
N SER A 160 -3.46 7.96 -29.66
CA SER A 160 -2.54 7.45 -30.68
C SER A 160 -1.27 6.93 -30.02
N LEU A 161 -0.79 5.75 -30.45
CA LEU A 161 0.49 5.18 -30.01
C LEU A 161 1.65 6.16 -30.22
N LYS A 162 1.69 6.84 -31.38
CA LYS A 162 2.73 7.84 -31.69
C LYS A 162 2.78 8.98 -30.66
N ARG A 163 1.61 9.39 -30.15
CA ARG A 163 1.55 10.42 -29.11
C ARG A 163 2.07 9.88 -27.78
N LEU A 164 1.66 8.67 -27.41
CA LEU A 164 2.09 8.06 -26.17
C LEU A 164 3.61 7.90 -26.14
N GLU A 165 4.17 7.35 -27.22
CA GLU A 165 5.61 7.24 -27.46
C GLU A 165 6.32 8.59 -27.38
N HIS A 166 5.81 9.62 -28.07
CA HIS A 166 6.43 10.94 -28.04
C HIS A 166 6.48 11.54 -26.62
N LEU A 167 5.46 11.29 -25.80
CA LEU A 167 5.37 11.79 -24.42
C LEU A 167 6.18 10.93 -23.43
N SER A 168 6.32 9.62 -23.67
CA SER A 168 6.98 8.69 -22.75
C SER A 168 8.44 8.41 -23.07
N ARG A 169 8.92 8.67 -24.31
CA ARG A 169 10.29 8.34 -24.73
C ARG A 169 11.39 8.98 -23.87
N TRP A 170 11.24 10.25 -23.53
CA TRP A 170 12.23 10.98 -22.71
C TRP A 170 12.21 10.50 -21.25
N PRO A 171 11.04 10.38 -20.59
CA PRO A 171 10.93 9.71 -19.29
C PRO A 171 11.50 8.29 -19.26
N ALA A 172 11.21 7.49 -20.29
CA ALA A 172 11.72 6.13 -20.42
C ALA A 172 13.25 6.12 -20.54
N ALA A 173 13.83 6.98 -21.39
CA ALA A 173 15.27 7.11 -21.53
C ALA A 173 15.94 7.56 -20.21
N ALA A 174 15.36 8.54 -19.52
CA ALA A 174 15.86 9.01 -18.23
C ALA A 174 15.80 7.91 -17.15
N ALA A 175 14.69 7.17 -17.04
CA ALA A 175 14.57 6.02 -16.15
C ALA A 175 15.60 4.92 -16.48
N SER A 176 15.82 4.65 -17.77
CA SER A 176 16.84 3.69 -18.21
C SER A 176 18.25 4.13 -17.82
N VAL A 177 18.59 5.42 -17.93
CA VAL A 177 19.90 5.94 -17.48
C VAL A 177 20.10 5.70 -15.98
N VAL A 178 19.08 5.95 -15.16
CA VAL A 178 19.15 5.68 -13.72
C VAL A 178 19.39 4.19 -13.45
N VAL A 179 18.67 3.31 -14.12
CA VAL A 179 18.82 1.85 -13.94
C VAL A 179 20.18 1.35 -14.43
N ILE A 180 20.71 1.89 -15.53
CA ILE A 180 22.06 1.59 -16.01
C ILE A 180 23.09 2.03 -14.97
N ALA A 181 22.92 3.22 -14.37
CA ALA A 181 23.80 3.69 -13.30
C ALA A 181 23.74 2.75 -12.08
N LEU A 182 22.55 2.33 -11.63
CA LEU A 182 22.40 1.36 -10.55
C LEU A 182 23.08 0.02 -10.87
N PHE A 183 22.95 -0.46 -12.10
CA PHE A 183 23.60 -1.68 -12.56
C PHE A 183 25.14 -1.57 -12.52
N VAL A 184 25.69 -0.44 -12.97
CA VAL A 184 27.13 -0.14 -12.89
C VAL A 184 27.61 -0.03 -11.44
N MET A 185 26.78 0.50 -10.55
CA MET A 185 27.05 0.60 -9.10
C MET A 185 26.94 -0.75 -8.36
N GLY A 186 26.64 -1.85 -9.06
CA GLY A 186 26.68 -3.20 -8.49
C GLY A 186 25.32 -3.84 -8.20
N ILE A 187 24.21 -3.15 -8.48
CA ILE A 187 22.87 -3.77 -8.33
C ILE A 187 22.63 -4.77 -9.46
N ARG A 188 22.55 -6.06 -9.12
CA ARG A 188 22.40 -7.15 -10.11
C ARG A 188 21.04 -7.85 -10.09
N GLN A 189 20.19 -7.56 -9.11
CA GLN A 189 18.87 -8.21 -8.99
C GLN A 189 17.92 -7.74 -10.10
N PRO A 190 17.47 -8.61 -11.03
CA PRO A 190 16.64 -8.19 -12.17
C PRO A 190 15.30 -7.61 -11.74
N GLY A 191 14.65 -8.22 -10.73
CA GLY A 191 13.38 -7.74 -10.18
C GLY A 191 13.50 -6.32 -9.64
N ALA A 192 14.55 -6.03 -8.87
CA ALA A 192 14.84 -4.69 -8.38
C ALA A 192 15.08 -3.70 -9.53
N LEU A 193 15.88 -4.04 -10.54
CA LEU A 193 16.17 -3.14 -11.66
C LEU A 193 14.91 -2.80 -12.48
N ILE A 194 14.06 -3.80 -12.76
CA ILE A 194 12.77 -3.60 -13.45
C ILE A 194 11.83 -2.75 -12.58
N GLY A 195 11.72 -3.07 -11.29
CA GLY A 195 10.90 -2.30 -10.35
C GLY A 195 11.35 -0.84 -10.27
N MET A 196 12.65 -0.61 -10.13
CA MET A 196 13.24 0.74 -10.09
C MET A 196 13.01 1.49 -11.41
N TRP A 197 13.11 0.82 -12.56
CA TRP A 197 12.76 1.42 -13.85
C TRP A 197 11.33 1.94 -13.84
N VAL A 198 10.37 1.11 -13.41
CA VAL A 198 8.95 1.48 -13.33
C VAL A 198 8.72 2.63 -12.34
N VAL A 199 9.35 2.59 -11.16
CA VAL A 199 9.29 3.65 -10.15
C VAL A 199 9.78 4.98 -10.72
N PHE A 200 10.98 5.03 -11.29
CA PHE A 200 11.53 6.28 -11.84
C PHE A 200 10.75 6.76 -13.05
N PHE A 201 10.34 5.86 -13.94
CA PHE A 201 9.52 6.20 -15.09
C PHE A 201 8.20 6.85 -14.66
N SER A 202 7.48 6.25 -13.73
CA SER A 202 6.22 6.78 -13.21
C SER A 202 6.41 8.06 -12.38
N ALA A 203 7.50 8.17 -11.62
CA ALA A 203 7.88 9.38 -10.89
C ALA A 203 8.08 10.55 -11.85
N ILE A 204 8.91 10.37 -12.88
CA ILE A 204 9.22 11.40 -13.87
C ILE A 204 7.94 11.84 -14.59
N LEU A 205 7.08 10.90 -15.00
CA LEU A 205 5.80 11.22 -15.63
C LEU A 205 4.88 12.04 -14.72
N THR A 206 4.79 11.66 -13.45
CA THR A 206 3.97 12.36 -12.47
C THR A 206 4.50 13.78 -12.21
N ILE A 207 5.82 13.92 -12.02
CA ILE A 207 6.49 15.22 -11.83
C ILE A 207 6.30 16.12 -13.06
N MET A 208 6.38 15.56 -14.27
CA MET A 208 6.15 16.32 -15.50
C MET A 208 4.75 16.92 -15.59
N GLU A 209 3.72 16.30 -15.01
CA GLU A 209 2.37 16.87 -14.97
C GLU A 209 2.29 18.13 -14.09
N TYR A 210 3.06 18.18 -13.00
CA TYR A 210 3.22 19.40 -12.20
C TYR A 210 3.99 20.48 -12.95
N VAL A 211 5.13 20.12 -13.56
CA VAL A 211 5.96 21.06 -14.33
C VAL A 211 5.18 21.66 -15.50
N ARG A 212 4.45 20.83 -16.27
CA ARG A 212 3.60 21.31 -17.37
C ARG A 212 2.50 22.25 -16.89
N GLY A 213 1.84 21.89 -15.79
CA GLY A 213 0.79 22.71 -15.17
C GLY A 213 1.31 24.08 -14.73
N ALA A 214 2.43 24.11 -14.01
CA ALA A 214 3.04 25.33 -13.51
C ALA A 214 3.60 26.18 -14.66
N HIS A 215 4.29 25.57 -15.63
CA HIS A 215 4.84 26.28 -16.78
C HIS A 215 3.77 26.98 -17.63
N ALA A 216 2.60 26.34 -17.79
CA ALA A 216 1.46 26.96 -18.48
C ALA A 216 0.94 28.22 -17.77
N ARG A 217 1.12 28.33 -16.45
CA ARG A 217 0.78 29.51 -15.65
C ARG A 217 1.89 30.56 -15.66
N VAL A 218 3.14 30.13 -15.62
CA VAL A 218 4.30 31.04 -15.77
C VAL A 218 4.24 31.79 -17.11
N LYS A 219 3.85 31.11 -18.19
CA LYS A 219 3.58 31.75 -19.50
C LYS A 219 2.48 32.82 -19.47
N LYS A 220 1.62 32.83 -18.44
CA LYS A 220 0.59 33.85 -18.22
C LYS A 220 1.06 34.97 -17.30
N GLY A 221 2.34 35.02 -16.95
CA GLY A 221 2.96 36.09 -16.16
C GLY A 221 3.10 35.80 -14.66
N GLU A 222 2.81 34.59 -14.19
CA GLU A 222 2.99 34.22 -12.78
C GLU A 222 4.43 33.76 -12.48
N SER A 223 4.92 34.00 -11.26
CA SER A 223 6.20 33.42 -10.81
C SER A 223 6.06 31.92 -10.53
N TRP A 224 7.15 31.15 -10.62
CA TRP A 224 7.13 29.70 -10.42
C TRP A 224 6.53 29.23 -9.08
N PRO A 225 6.89 29.82 -7.92
CA PRO A 225 6.31 29.40 -6.63
C PRO A 225 4.80 29.65 -6.57
N VAL A 226 4.35 30.81 -7.09
CA VAL A 226 2.94 31.17 -7.15
C VAL A 226 2.19 30.25 -8.10
N ALA A 227 2.78 29.95 -9.27
CA ALA A 227 2.20 29.05 -10.25
C ALA A 227 1.96 27.66 -9.68
N LEU A 228 2.93 27.11 -8.93
CA LEU A 228 2.81 25.82 -8.25
C LEU A 228 1.75 25.85 -7.14
N ALA A 229 1.78 26.84 -6.25
CA ALA A 229 0.78 26.97 -5.18
C ALA A 229 -0.65 27.04 -5.72
N LYS A 230 -0.87 27.82 -6.79
CA LYS A 230 -2.18 27.94 -7.44
C LYS A 230 -2.66 26.68 -8.16
N LEU A 231 -1.79 25.70 -8.44
CA LEU A 231 -2.25 24.38 -8.94
C LEU A 231 -3.06 23.66 -7.86
N PHE A 232 -2.59 23.73 -6.62
CA PHE A 232 -3.23 23.12 -5.46
C PHE A 232 -4.45 23.89 -4.97
N GLU A 233 -4.64 25.15 -5.36
CA GLU A 233 -5.83 25.94 -4.97
C GLU A 233 -7.04 25.67 -5.88
N ARG A 234 -6.83 25.56 -7.20
CA ARG A 234 -7.93 25.52 -8.20
C ARG A 234 -8.26 24.14 -8.77
N ASN A 235 -7.45 23.13 -8.48
CA ASN A 235 -7.59 21.78 -9.04
C ASN A 235 -7.18 20.73 -7.98
N GLN A 236 -7.67 20.94 -6.76
CA GLN A 236 -7.36 20.17 -5.56
C GLN A 236 -7.48 18.65 -5.79
N ARG A 237 -8.63 18.19 -6.31
CA ARG A 237 -8.86 16.77 -6.61
C ARG A 237 -7.85 16.19 -7.59
N ARG A 238 -7.39 16.97 -8.59
CA ARG A 238 -6.42 16.50 -9.60
C ARG A 238 -4.99 16.47 -9.05
N TYR A 239 -4.51 17.58 -8.50
CA TYR A 239 -3.12 17.69 -8.05
C TYR A 239 -2.90 17.03 -6.68
N GLY A 240 -3.93 16.94 -5.83
CA GLY A 240 -3.93 16.06 -4.66
C GLY A 240 -3.90 14.59 -5.07
N GLY A 241 -4.67 14.19 -6.09
CA GLY A 241 -4.59 12.83 -6.66
C GLY A 241 -3.20 12.47 -7.21
N TYR A 242 -2.53 13.39 -7.91
CA TYR A 242 -1.14 13.16 -8.33
C TYR A 242 -0.16 13.09 -7.14
N LEU A 243 -0.45 13.78 -6.03
CA LEU A 243 0.40 13.73 -4.84
C LEU A 243 0.24 12.39 -4.12
N ILE A 244 -0.98 11.87 -4.06
CA ILE A 244 -1.28 10.50 -3.61
C ILE A 244 -0.47 9.49 -4.44
N HIS A 245 -0.50 9.62 -5.77
CA HIS A 245 0.26 8.73 -6.66
C HIS A 245 1.77 8.83 -6.41
N LEU A 246 2.30 10.05 -6.22
CA LEU A 246 3.71 10.25 -5.87
C LEU A 246 4.05 9.58 -4.53
N GLY A 247 3.18 9.67 -3.53
CA GLY A 247 3.33 8.96 -2.26
C GLY A 247 3.43 7.44 -2.45
N ILE A 248 2.58 6.85 -3.30
CA ILE A 248 2.64 5.42 -3.66
C ILE A 248 3.95 5.08 -4.37
N ILE A 249 4.42 5.92 -5.30
CA ILE A 249 5.70 5.70 -6.01
C ILE A 249 6.88 5.73 -5.04
N VAL A 250 6.86 6.65 -4.07
CA VAL A 250 7.88 6.75 -3.02
C VAL A 250 7.83 5.54 -2.07
N MET A 251 6.64 5.06 -1.72
CA MET A 251 6.50 3.81 -0.98
C MET A 251 7.06 2.63 -1.75
N ALA A 252 6.76 2.52 -3.05
CA ALA A 252 7.28 1.44 -3.88
C ALA A 252 8.82 1.46 -4.00
N PHE A 253 9.44 2.64 -4.04
CA PHE A 253 10.90 2.77 -3.97
C PHE A 253 11.45 2.19 -2.66
N GLY A 254 10.82 2.50 -1.52
CA GLY A 254 11.18 1.92 -0.23
C GLY A 254 11.00 0.41 -0.19
N ILE A 255 9.84 -0.09 -0.63
CA ILE A 255 9.51 -1.53 -0.66
C ILE A 255 10.52 -2.30 -1.53
N ILE A 256 10.84 -1.83 -2.75
CA ILE A 256 11.86 -2.51 -3.57
C ILE A 256 13.22 -2.55 -2.85
N GLY A 257 13.55 -1.50 -2.11
CA GLY A 257 14.72 -1.45 -1.24
C GLY A 257 14.69 -2.56 -0.18
N THR A 258 13.61 -2.66 0.57
CA THR A 258 13.45 -3.63 1.64
C THR A 258 13.42 -5.06 1.10
N GLU A 259 12.54 -5.35 0.14
CA GLU A 259 12.33 -6.72 -0.38
C GLU A 259 13.60 -7.33 -0.99
N PHE A 260 14.35 -6.55 -1.79
CA PHE A 260 15.49 -7.11 -2.54
C PHE A 260 16.84 -6.98 -1.82
N PHE A 261 16.95 -6.12 -0.81
CA PHE A 261 18.24 -5.78 -0.19
C PHE A 261 18.24 -5.84 1.33
N GLN A 262 17.12 -6.20 1.97
CA GLN A 262 17.13 -6.55 3.39
C GLN A 262 18.09 -7.72 3.62
N ARG A 263 18.90 -7.58 4.69
CA ARG A 263 19.76 -8.64 5.18
C ARG A 263 19.32 -8.99 6.58
N GLU A 264 19.29 -10.28 6.88
CA GLU A 264 18.96 -10.78 8.21
C GLU A 264 19.98 -11.83 8.67
N THR A 265 20.12 -11.95 9.99
CA THR A 265 20.84 -13.06 10.62
C THR A 265 20.16 -13.44 11.92
N GLN A 266 20.21 -14.73 12.25
CA GLN A 266 19.69 -15.25 13.51
C GLN A 266 20.82 -16.00 14.21
N ILE A 267 21.10 -15.62 15.45
CA ILE A 267 22.21 -16.14 16.22
C ILE A 267 21.81 -16.38 17.68
N PHE A 268 22.30 -17.47 18.25
CA PHE A 268 22.23 -17.73 19.68
C PHE A 268 23.39 -17.03 20.37
N LEU A 269 23.11 -16.17 21.34
CA LEU A 269 24.11 -15.39 22.07
C LEU A 269 24.02 -15.68 23.57
N GLN A 270 25.17 -15.85 24.19
CA GLN A 270 25.35 -15.85 25.64
C GLN A 270 25.75 -14.45 26.12
N ARG A 271 25.58 -14.21 27.42
CA ARG A 271 25.88 -12.93 28.05
C ARG A 271 27.34 -12.54 27.84
N GLY A 272 27.55 -11.32 27.34
CA GLY A 272 28.86 -10.78 26.97
C GLY A 272 29.34 -11.19 25.58
N GLU A 273 28.63 -12.07 24.87
CA GLU A 273 28.96 -12.38 23.48
C GLU A 273 28.50 -11.24 22.55
N THR A 274 29.30 -11.03 21.50
CA THR A 274 29.07 -10.00 20.50
C THR A 274 28.89 -10.60 19.12
N VAL A 275 28.03 -10.00 18.31
CA VAL A 275 27.90 -10.29 16.89
C VAL A 275 28.05 -9.01 16.09
N THR A 276 28.84 -9.07 15.01
CA THR A 276 28.97 -7.94 14.07
C THR A 276 28.11 -8.21 12.85
N PHE A 277 27.27 -7.24 12.49
CA PHE A 277 26.37 -7.34 11.36
C PHE A 277 26.18 -5.98 10.67
N GLY A 278 26.66 -5.87 9.43
CA GLY A 278 26.74 -4.58 8.73
C GLY A 278 27.76 -3.66 9.41
N ASP A 279 27.33 -2.45 9.74
CA ASP A 279 28.16 -1.43 10.39
C ASP A 279 27.95 -1.37 11.91
N TYR A 280 27.38 -2.43 12.49
CA TYR A 280 26.99 -2.50 13.89
C TYR A 280 27.58 -3.74 14.56
N THR A 281 28.07 -3.56 15.78
CA THR A 281 28.39 -4.65 16.70
C THR A 281 27.37 -4.65 17.82
N LEU A 282 26.67 -5.77 17.98
CA LEU A 282 25.67 -5.98 19.03
C LEU A 282 26.24 -6.92 20.09
N GLU A 283 26.22 -6.46 21.34
CA GLU A 283 26.59 -7.22 22.54
C GLU A 283 25.33 -7.62 23.29
N PHE A 284 25.19 -8.90 23.63
CA PHE A 284 24.07 -9.37 24.46
C PHE A 284 24.41 -9.23 25.95
N GLN A 285 23.68 -8.37 26.67
CA GLN A 285 23.95 -8.07 28.09
C GLN A 285 23.15 -8.95 29.07
N GLY A 286 22.24 -9.77 28.55
CA GLY A 286 21.36 -10.65 29.31
C GLY A 286 19.88 -10.43 28.98
N ALA A 287 19.03 -11.24 29.59
CA ALA A 287 17.58 -11.10 29.52
C ALA A 287 16.95 -11.13 30.91
N GLN A 288 15.78 -10.54 31.02
CA GLN A 288 14.99 -10.49 32.24
C GLN A 288 13.55 -10.93 31.97
N PHE A 289 12.95 -11.57 32.96
CA PHE A 289 11.56 -11.99 32.96
C PHE A 289 10.84 -11.26 34.07
N PHE A 290 9.77 -10.56 33.75
CA PHE A 290 8.96 -9.85 34.73
C PHE A 290 7.49 -9.90 34.34
N GLN A 291 6.62 -9.72 35.34
CA GLN A 291 5.20 -9.57 35.12
C GLN A 291 4.90 -8.08 34.85
N ASP A 292 4.18 -7.79 33.77
CA ASP A 292 3.67 -6.46 33.43
C ASP A 292 2.16 -6.59 33.19
N ASP A 293 1.35 -6.03 34.09
CA ASP A 293 -0.09 -6.24 34.14
C ASP A 293 -0.49 -7.74 34.02
N ASP A 294 -1.26 -8.11 32.98
CA ASP A 294 -1.76 -9.45 32.72
C ASP A 294 -0.82 -10.31 31.84
N VAL A 295 0.38 -9.82 31.50
CA VAL A 295 1.34 -10.51 30.63
C VAL A 295 2.67 -10.78 31.33
N THR A 296 3.29 -11.89 30.97
CA THR A 296 4.68 -12.17 31.33
C THR A 296 5.58 -11.65 30.22
N VAL A 297 6.53 -10.79 30.56
CA VAL A 297 7.43 -10.15 29.59
C VAL A 297 8.80 -10.80 29.66
N ALA A 298 9.29 -11.31 28.54
CA ALA A 298 10.67 -11.70 28.32
C ALA A 298 11.39 -10.57 27.56
N GLN A 299 12.35 -9.90 28.19
CA GLN A 299 13.05 -8.74 27.61
C GLN A 299 14.55 -8.97 27.57
N ALA A 300 15.16 -8.84 26.40
CA ALA A 300 16.61 -8.84 26.26
C ALA A 300 17.15 -7.42 26.41
N THR A 301 18.39 -7.31 26.87
CA THR A 301 19.15 -6.07 26.83
C THR A 301 20.35 -6.29 25.93
N THR A 302 20.47 -5.48 24.88
CA THR A 302 21.58 -5.53 23.95
C THR A 302 22.23 -4.16 23.84
N ALA A 303 23.56 -4.08 23.90
CA ALA A 303 24.29 -2.84 23.62
C ALA A 303 24.76 -2.85 22.17
N VAL A 304 24.56 -1.74 21.47
CA VAL A 304 24.97 -1.59 20.07
C VAL A 304 26.08 -0.56 19.96
N TYR A 305 27.13 -0.93 19.24
CA TYR A 305 28.31 -0.14 18.96
C TYR A 305 28.47 0.06 17.45
N ASP A 306 29.13 1.14 17.03
CA ASP A 306 29.56 1.33 15.65
C ASP A 306 30.84 0.53 15.34
N ASN A 307 31.26 0.53 14.08
CA ASN A 307 32.51 -0.13 13.64
C ASN A 307 33.78 0.42 14.32
N ASP A 308 33.74 1.64 14.84
CA ASP A 308 34.86 2.28 15.55
C ASP A 308 34.86 1.94 17.06
N GLY A 309 33.86 1.17 17.51
CA GLY A 309 33.70 0.76 18.91
C GLY A 309 33.00 1.79 19.79
N ASN A 310 32.45 2.87 19.23
CA ASN A 310 31.69 3.84 20.00
C ASN A 310 30.30 3.27 20.32
N PHE A 311 29.89 3.43 21.57
CA PHE A 311 28.54 3.07 21.99
C PHE A 311 27.50 3.95 21.30
N ILE A 312 26.53 3.33 20.63
CA ILE A 312 25.42 4.02 19.98
C ILE A 312 24.23 4.10 20.94
N ARG A 313 23.69 2.93 21.33
CA ARG A 313 22.49 2.82 22.16
C ARG A 313 22.28 1.38 22.67
N THR A 314 21.56 1.25 23.78
CA THR A 314 21.00 -0.02 24.25
C THR A 314 19.64 -0.28 23.61
N LEU A 315 19.47 -1.46 23.00
CA LEU A 315 18.18 -1.94 22.49
C LEU A 315 17.59 -2.98 23.44
N GLN A 316 16.27 -2.95 23.55
CA GLN A 316 15.51 -3.75 24.49
C GLN A 316 14.32 -4.47 23.83
N PRO A 317 14.58 -5.41 22.89
CA PRO A 317 13.51 -6.19 22.29
C PRO A 317 12.84 -7.05 23.36
N ARG A 318 11.51 -7.16 23.30
CA ARG A 318 10.72 -7.91 24.28
C ARG A 318 9.66 -8.78 23.63
N THR A 319 9.32 -9.88 24.27
CA THR A 319 8.15 -10.71 23.93
C THR A 319 7.19 -10.70 25.10
N GLU A 320 5.97 -10.29 24.85
CA GLU A 320 4.85 -10.36 25.79
C GLU A 320 4.15 -11.70 25.62
N VAL A 321 4.03 -12.47 26.70
CA VAL A 321 3.40 -13.78 26.73
C VAL A 321 2.09 -13.64 27.49
N PHE A 322 0.99 -13.89 26.78
CA PHE A 322 -0.36 -13.84 27.32
C PHE A 322 -0.72 -15.14 28.05
N GLN A 323 -1.72 -15.08 28.93
CA GLN A 323 -2.17 -16.24 29.72
C GLN A 323 -2.65 -17.43 28.87
N ASN A 324 -3.03 -17.20 27.61
CA ASN A 324 -3.40 -18.23 26.65
C ASN A 324 -2.19 -18.91 25.98
N GLY A 325 -0.95 -18.53 26.35
CA GLY A 325 0.29 -19.05 25.80
C GLY A 325 0.73 -18.39 24.49
N GLU A 326 -0.01 -17.43 23.97
CA GLU A 326 0.37 -16.69 22.76
C GLU A 326 1.46 -15.66 23.09
N GLY A 327 2.51 -15.62 22.26
CA GLY A 327 3.61 -14.66 22.39
C GLY A 327 3.53 -13.57 21.32
N MET A 328 3.60 -12.31 21.74
CA MET A 328 3.70 -11.14 20.86
C MET A 328 5.08 -10.51 21.00
N THR A 329 5.83 -10.46 19.91
CA THR A 329 7.20 -9.92 19.91
C THR A 329 7.21 -8.44 19.50
N HIS A 330 7.80 -7.62 20.34
CA HIS A 330 8.08 -6.20 20.09
C HIS A 330 9.56 -6.02 19.71
N PRO A 331 9.84 -5.55 18.48
CA PRO A 331 11.19 -5.19 18.09
C PRO A 331 11.65 -3.92 18.83
N ASP A 332 12.97 -3.74 18.90
CA ASP A 332 13.59 -2.45 19.16
C ASP A 332 14.60 -2.14 18.04
N ALA A 333 14.80 -0.86 17.73
CA ALA A 333 15.50 -0.44 16.52
C ALA A 333 16.31 0.85 16.66
N ILE A 334 17.32 0.96 15.81
CA ILE A 334 18.06 2.19 15.54
C ILE A 334 17.64 2.67 14.15
N SER A 335 16.85 3.74 14.13
CA SER A 335 16.41 4.36 12.88
C SER A 335 17.52 5.22 12.28
N GLY A 336 17.93 4.89 11.05
CA GLY A 336 18.92 5.65 10.28
C GLY A 336 18.33 6.28 9.02
N ILE A 337 19.01 7.31 8.47
CA ILE A 337 18.69 7.85 7.15
C ILE A 337 19.24 6.88 6.10
N GLY A 338 18.44 5.89 5.73
CA GLY A 338 18.72 4.98 4.63
C GLY A 338 18.80 3.50 5.00
N THR A 339 19.24 3.12 6.20
CA THR A 339 19.18 1.74 6.69
C THR A 339 18.77 1.74 8.15
N GLU A 340 17.79 0.91 8.48
CA GLU A 340 17.33 0.70 9.85
C GLU A 340 17.87 -0.63 10.38
N PHE A 341 18.39 -0.60 11.60
CA PHE A 341 18.90 -1.77 12.32
C PHE A 341 17.88 -2.16 13.37
N TYR A 342 17.24 -3.31 13.21
CA TYR A 342 16.24 -3.81 14.17
C TYR A 342 16.63 -5.17 14.71
N VAL A 343 16.23 -5.38 15.96
CA VAL A 343 16.52 -6.56 16.73
C VAL A 343 15.23 -7.12 17.28
N ILE A 344 15.05 -8.43 17.15
CA ILE A 344 13.98 -9.17 17.80
C ILE A 344 14.55 -10.35 18.57
N MET A 345 13.81 -10.74 19.60
CA MET A 345 14.02 -12.00 20.28
C MET A 345 13.27 -13.10 19.53
N VAL A 346 13.95 -14.21 19.24
CA VAL A 346 13.32 -15.37 18.60
C VAL A 346 13.06 -16.42 19.66
N ASN A 347 11.83 -16.93 19.67
CA ASN A 347 11.38 -18.02 20.53
C ASN A 347 11.61 -17.77 22.03
N TRP A 348 10.64 -17.12 22.68
CA TRP A 348 10.71 -16.76 24.10
C TRP A 348 10.93 -17.97 25.03
N GLU A 349 10.50 -19.17 24.64
CA GLU A 349 10.66 -20.40 25.45
C GLU A 349 12.12 -20.82 25.61
N GLY A 350 12.98 -20.47 24.65
CA GLY A 350 14.40 -20.80 24.65
C GLY A 350 15.27 -19.75 25.35
N VAL A 351 14.67 -18.70 25.90
CA VAL A 351 15.39 -17.55 26.47
C VAL A 351 15.66 -17.82 27.94
N THR A 352 16.86 -17.48 28.39
CA THR A 352 17.30 -17.57 29.78
C THR A 352 17.90 -16.23 30.21
N ALA A 353 18.17 -16.06 31.50
CA ALA A 353 18.78 -14.83 32.00
C ALA A 353 20.13 -14.48 31.32
N ASP A 354 20.88 -15.51 30.91
CA ASP A 354 22.22 -15.37 30.35
C ASP A 354 22.34 -15.79 28.89
N ALA A 355 21.26 -16.20 28.22
CA ALA A 355 21.30 -16.56 26.80
C ALA A 355 19.97 -16.36 26.08
N ALA A 356 20.03 -15.89 24.83
CA ALA A 356 18.86 -15.72 23.98
C ALA A 356 19.19 -15.95 22.50
N THR A 357 18.20 -16.38 21.71
CA THR A 357 18.31 -16.33 20.25
C THR A 357 17.85 -14.96 19.78
N ILE A 358 18.75 -14.22 19.15
CA ILE A 358 18.50 -12.88 18.64
C ILE A 358 18.47 -12.94 17.12
N ARG A 359 17.47 -12.32 16.51
CA ARG A 359 17.45 -12.06 15.08
C ARG A 359 17.65 -10.58 14.83
N ILE A 360 18.62 -10.29 14.00
CA ILE A 360 19.05 -8.95 13.64
C ILE A 360 18.76 -8.77 12.17
N TYR A 361 18.34 -7.56 11.84
CA TYR A 361 18.03 -7.23 10.48
C TYR A 361 18.50 -5.83 10.12
N LEU A 362 18.91 -5.69 8.86
CA LEU A 362 19.30 -4.45 8.22
C LEU A 362 18.36 -4.20 7.06
N THR A 363 17.45 -3.25 7.24
CA THR A 363 16.43 -2.93 6.23
C THR A 363 16.72 -1.58 5.60
N PRO A 364 17.19 -1.58 4.35
CA PRO A 364 17.45 -0.34 3.62
C PRO A 364 16.15 0.27 3.11
N LEU A 365 16.09 1.61 3.07
CA LEU A 365 15.04 2.42 2.45
C LEU A 365 13.63 2.33 3.06
N ILE A 366 13.44 1.66 4.20
CA ILE A 366 12.14 1.61 4.90
C ILE A 366 11.59 3.00 5.26
N ASN A 367 12.48 3.95 5.55
CA ASN A 367 12.12 5.35 5.79
C ASN A 367 11.36 5.99 4.61
N TRP A 368 11.58 5.53 3.38
CA TRP A 368 10.84 6.00 2.21
C TRP A 368 9.42 5.45 2.14
N VAL A 369 9.15 4.29 2.74
CA VAL A 369 7.77 3.80 2.92
C VAL A 369 7.00 4.78 3.82
N TRP A 370 7.60 5.19 4.94
CA TRP A 370 7.00 6.19 5.82
C TRP A 370 6.85 7.57 5.16
N ALA A 371 7.89 8.06 4.47
CA ALA A 371 7.83 9.32 3.75
C ALA A 371 6.72 9.32 2.69
N GLY A 372 6.59 8.23 1.93
CA GLY A 372 5.52 8.04 0.95
C GLY A 372 4.13 8.01 1.60
N GLY A 373 4.00 7.40 2.79
CA GLY A 373 2.79 7.44 3.60
C GLY A 373 2.39 8.86 4.02
N PHE A 374 3.34 9.68 4.49
CA PHE A 374 3.07 11.09 4.82
C PHE A 374 2.65 11.89 3.58
N ILE A 375 3.32 11.71 2.44
CA ILE A 375 2.95 12.34 1.16
C ILE A 375 1.54 11.93 0.74
N PHE A 376 1.19 10.64 0.89
CA PHE A 376 -0.13 10.11 0.60
C PHE A 376 -1.22 10.78 1.45
N ILE A 377 -0.98 10.92 2.76
CA ILE A 377 -1.92 11.59 3.68
C ILE A 377 -2.14 13.04 3.27
N ILE A 378 -1.05 13.79 3.02
CA ILE A 378 -1.13 15.19 2.57
C ILE A 378 -1.89 15.28 1.24
N GLY A 379 -1.59 14.40 0.28
CA GLY A 379 -2.31 14.33 -0.98
C GLY A 379 -3.79 14.05 -0.83
N THR A 380 -4.15 13.20 0.12
CA THR A 380 -5.55 12.88 0.46
C THR A 380 -6.27 14.09 1.05
N LEU A 381 -5.64 14.78 2.01
CA LEU A 381 -6.19 16.00 2.60
C LEU A 381 -6.42 17.08 1.54
N ILE A 382 -5.46 17.28 0.63
CA ILE A 382 -5.60 18.22 -0.49
C ILE A 382 -6.71 17.78 -1.44
N ALA A 383 -6.77 16.50 -1.83
CA ALA A 383 -7.75 16.00 -2.78
C ALA A 383 -9.19 16.03 -2.25
N ALA A 384 -9.35 15.88 -0.93
CA ALA A 384 -10.62 15.93 -0.23
C ALA A 384 -11.05 17.36 0.14
N TRP A 385 -10.14 18.34 0.04
CA TRP A 385 -10.47 19.72 0.36
C TRP A 385 -11.53 20.27 -0.61
N PRO A 386 -12.52 21.05 -0.13
CA PRO A 386 -13.57 21.59 -0.99
C PRO A 386 -13.00 22.59 -2.00
N ASP A 387 -13.27 22.35 -3.29
CA ASP A 387 -12.98 23.33 -4.33
C ASP A 387 -14.02 24.46 -4.27
N ALA A 388 -13.56 25.70 -4.17
CA ALA A 388 -14.42 26.89 -4.16
C ALA A 388 -15.29 27.01 -5.42
N LEU A 389 -14.92 26.34 -6.53
CA LEU A 389 -15.75 26.25 -7.73
C LEU A 389 -16.86 25.19 -7.60
N ASP A 390 -16.56 24.04 -7.00
CA ASP A 390 -17.57 23.00 -6.75
C ASP A 390 -18.61 23.51 -5.74
N GLU A 391 -18.18 24.26 -4.72
CA GLU A 391 -19.08 24.91 -3.77
C GLU A 391 -20.04 25.88 -4.48
N LYS A 392 -19.54 26.70 -5.42
CA LYS A 392 -20.39 27.61 -6.21
C LYS A 392 -21.39 26.85 -7.09
N VAL A 393 -21.00 25.73 -7.69
CA VAL A 393 -21.90 24.90 -8.51
C VAL A 393 -22.95 24.21 -7.64
N VAL A 394 -22.55 23.67 -6.48
CA VAL A 394 -23.47 23.04 -5.52
C VAL A 394 -24.46 24.05 -4.95
N VAL A 395 -24.00 25.25 -4.58
CA VAL A 395 -24.85 26.35 -4.11
C VAL A 395 -25.81 26.81 -5.22
N ALA A 396 -25.34 26.94 -6.46
CA ALA A 396 -26.20 27.29 -7.59
C ALA A 396 -27.24 26.19 -7.90
N ALA A 397 -26.88 24.91 -7.78
CA ALA A 397 -27.79 23.79 -7.96
C ALA A 397 -28.84 23.69 -6.85
N ARG A 398 -28.46 23.98 -5.58
CA ARG A 398 -29.41 24.09 -4.46
C ARG A 398 -30.41 25.22 -4.67
N ARG A 399 -29.94 26.43 -5.03
CA ARG A 399 -30.81 27.56 -5.36
C ARG A 399 -31.81 27.25 -6.48
N ARG A 400 -31.42 26.49 -7.51
CA ARG A 400 -32.34 26.08 -8.58
C ARG A 400 -33.42 25.10 -8.14
N ARG A 401 -33.17 24.30 -7.09
CA ARG A 401 -34.18 23.39 -6.50
C ARG A 401 -35.13 24.09 -5.54
N GLU A 402 -34.72 25.21 -4.97
CA GLU A 402 -35.51 26.00 -4.03
C GLU A 402 -36.43 27.02 -4.73
N LEU A 403 -36.25 27.26 -6.03
CA LEU A 403 -37.18 28.07 -6.80
C LEU A 403 -38.48 27.28 -7.00
N PRO A 404 -39.66 27.80 -6.59
CA PRO A 404 -40.93 27.19 -6.91
C PRO A 404 -41.03 27.03 -8.42
N ALA A 405 -41.51 25.86 -8.88
CA ALA A 405 -41.95 25.73 -10.26
C ALA A 405 -43.00 26.82 -10.48
N VAL A 406 -42.64 27.87 -11.22
CA VAL A 406 -43.61 28.88 -11.65
C VAL A 406 -44.62 28.09 -12.48
N ALA A 407 -45.79 27.87 -11.92
CA ALA A 407 -46.94 27.35 -12.63
C ALA A 407 -47.21 28.33 -13.77
N GLY A 408 -46.92 27.89 -15.00
CA GLY A 408 -47.34 28.61 -16.19
C GLY A 408 -48.80 28.27 -16.45
N ASP A 409 -49.63 29.31 -16.41
CA ASP A 409 -50.97 29.34 -17.01
C ASP A 409 -50.90 29.24 -18.55
#